data_AF-A0A4Y2CVS3-F1
#
_entry.id   AF-A0A4Y2CVS3-F1
#
_cell.length_a   1.000
_cell.length_b   1.000
_cell.length_c   1.000
_cell.angle_alpha   90.00
_cell.angle_beta   90.00
_cell.angle_gamma   90.00
#
_symmetry.space_group_name_H-M   'P 1'
#
loop_
_entity.id
_entity.type
_entity.pdbx_description
1 polymer ?
#
loop_
_entity_poly.entity_id
_entity_poly.type
_entity_poly.pdbx_seq_one_letter_code
_entity_poly.pdbx_strand_id
1 'polypeptide(L)'
;EPETETPDIEEPITEEPDTEDPDTEEPDTEEPDTEEPDNEKPEDKVIDPNPDFVCQKNYGRYIHKEYCNWYYQCNNGKSSLLRCGKGTRYDSHKRKCLDKEVVKCNKRKDSDGKKLIFHLF
;
A
#
# COMPACT_ATOMS: atom_id res chain seq x y z
N GLU A 1 20.84 64.85 17.15
CA GLU A 1 19.36 64.73 17.11
C GLU A 1 19.03 63.29 16.69
N PRO A 2 18.04 62.65 17.32
CA PRO A 2 18.17 61.29 17.83
C PRO A 2 17.89 60.20 16.81
N GLU A 3 18.48 59.03 17.07
CA GLU A 3 18.23 57.77 16.37
C GLU A 3 16.81 57.28 16.73
N THR A 4 15.99 57.09 15.69
CA THR A 4 14.59 56.69 15.83
C THR A 4 14.52 55.18 16.03
N GLU A 5 14.19 54.73 17.24
CA GLU A 5 13.88 53.32 17.49
C GLU A 5 12.46 52.99 16.97
N THR A 6 12.37 52.00 16.09
CA THR A 6 11.11 51.38 15.68
C THR A 6 10.67 50.37 16.72
N PRO A 7 9.40 50.34 17.14
CA PRO A 7 8.91 49.29 18.04
C PRO A 7 8.73 47.98 17.27
N ASP A 8 9.36 46.90 17.76
CA ASP A 8 9.02 45.53 17.34
C ASP A 8 7.61 45.19 17.84
N ILE A 9 6.68 45.03 16.90
CA ILE A 9 5.36 44.47 17.13
C ILE A 9 5.51 42.94 17.09
N GLU A 10 5.35 42.28 18.23
CA GLU A 10 5.16 40.84 18.28
C GLU A 10 3.79 40.50 17.69
N GLU A 11 3.78 39.72 16.60
CA GLU A 11 2.55 39.13 16.07
C GLU A 11 2.03 38.06 17.06
N PRO A 12 0.72 38.01 17.34
CA PRO A 12 0.17 36.97 18.19
C PRO A 12 0.17 35.64 17.44
N ILE A 13 0.81 34.61 18.01
CA ILE A 13 0.62 33.22 17.58
C ILE A 13 -0.82 32.79 17.90
N THR A 14 -1.67 32.77 16.88
CA THR A 14 -2.94 32.05 16.92
C THR A 14 -2.67 30.57 16.69
N GLU A 15 -2.77 29.78 17.76
CA GLU A 15 -2.82 28.31 17.68
C GLU A 15 -4.11 27.91 16.95
N GLU A 16 -3.98 27.28 15.78
CA GLU A 16 -5.11 26.65 15.09
C GLU A 16 -5.50 25.39 15.86
N PRO A 17 -6.79 25.14 16.16
CA PRO A 17 -7.20 23.89 16.77
C PRO A 17 -7.08 22.76 15.74
N ASP A 18 -6.37 21.69 16.09
CA ASP A 18 -6.43 20.42 15.37
C ASP A 18 -7.86 19.87 15.42
N THR A 19 -8.65 20.17 14.40
CA THR A 19 -9.91 19.48 14.11
C THR A 19 -9.57 18.10 13.56
N GLU A 20 -9.76 17.07 14.40
CA GLU A 20 -9.86 15.67 13.97
C GLU A 20 -10.97 15.56 12.91
N ASP A 21 -10.59 15.19 11.68
CA ASP A 21 -11.52 14.89 10.59
C ASP A 21 -12.31 13.63 10.97
N PRO A 22 -13.66 13.65 11.04
CA PRO A 22 -14.41 12.43 11.24
C PRO A 22 -14.32 11.58 9.97
N ASP A 23 -13.56 10.47 10.07
CA ASP A 23 -13.53 9.39 9.06
C ASP A 23 -14.98 8.95 8.81
N THR A 24 -15.55 9.48 7.74
CA THR A 24 -16.90 9.13 7.30
C THR A 24 -16.75 7.81 6.59
N GLU A 25 -17.15 6.73 7.26
CA GLU A 25 -17.21 5.37 6.68
C GLU A 25 -18.12 5.41 5.44
N GLU A 26 -17.54 5.55 4.26
CA GLU A 26 -18.22 5.22 3.02
C GLU A 26 -18.44 3.69 3.02
N PRO A 27 -19.68 3.20 2.82
CA PRO A 27 -19.91 1.78 2.71
C PRO A 27 -19.30 1.30 1.39
N ASP A 28 -18.11 0.69 1.48
CA ASP A 28 -17.54 -0.09 0.39
C ASP A 28 -18.51 -1.22 0.07
N THR A 29 -19.25 -1.01 -1.02
CA THR A 29 -20.14 -1.99 -1.59
C THR A 29 -19.23 -3.13 -2.06
N GLU A 30 -19.46 -4.34 -1.56
CA GLU A 30 -18.81 -5.54 -2.10
C GLU A 30 -19.11 -5.59 -3.59
N GLU A 31 -18.15 -5.16 -4.44
CA GLU A 31 -18.22 -5.48 -5.85
C GLU A 31 -18.14 -7.01 -5.94
N PRO A 32 -19.19 -7.70 -6.39
CA PRO A 32 -19.08 -9.13 -6.65
C PRO A 32 -17.96 -9.30 -7.67
N ASP A 33 -17.13 -10.34 -7.49
CA ASP A 33 -16.21 -10.81 -8.53
C ASP A 33 -17.03 -11.03 -9.81
N THR A 34 -17.06 -9.99 -10.63
CA THR A 34 -17.69 -10.02 -11.93
C THR A 34 -16.64 -10.70 -12.76
N GLU A 35 -16.93 -11.93 -13.18
CA GLU A 35 -16.17 -12.63 -14.22
C GLU A 35 -16.23 -11.77 -15.49
N GLU A 36 -15.37 -10.75 -15.56
CA GLU A 36 -15.15 -9.96 -16.75
C GLU A 36 -14.51 -10.88 -17.80
N PRO A 37 -14.95 -10.81 -19.07
CA PRO A 37 -14.46 -11.68 -20.12
C PRO A 37 -12.95 -11.45 -20.30
N ASP A 38 -12.19 -12.53 -20.13
CA ASP A 38 -10.73 -12.57 -20.20
C ASP A 38 -10.15 -11.79 -21.38
N ASN A 39 -9.60 -10.62 -21.07
CA ASN A 39 -8.67 -9.91 -21.94
C ASN A 39 -7.27 -10.05 -21.32
N GLU A 40 -6.72 -11.27 -21.41
CA GLU A 40 -5.36 -11.77 -21.10
C GLU A 40 -4.41 -10.88 -20.26
N LYS A 41 -4.85 -10.33 -19.13
CA LYS A 41 -3.92 -9.76 -18.15
C LYS A 41 -3.35 -10.92 -17.33
N PRO A 42 -2.02 -11.03 -17.17
CA PRO A 42 -1.46 -12.07 -16.33
C PRO A 42 -1.97 -11.88 -14.89
N GLU A 43 -2.65 -12.90 -14.38
CA GLU A 43 -3.25 -12.90 -13.05
C GLU A 43 -2.21 -12.92 -11.91
N ASP A 44 -2.66 -12.45 -10.75
CA ASP A 44 -1.91 -12.49 -9.51
C ASP A 44 -1.92 -13.93 -8.94
N LYS A 45 -0.77 -14.41 -8.46
CA LYS A 45 -0.60 -15.78 -7.96
C LYS A 45 -0.39 -15.80 -6.46
N VAL A 46 -1.16 -16.60 -5.73
CA VAL A 46 -0.91 -16.88 -4.31
C VAL A 46 0.41 -17.64 -4.17
N ILE A 47 1.34 -17.07 -3.41
CA ILE A 47 2.65 -17.65 -3.08
C ILE A 47 2.59 -18.41 -1.76
N ASP A 48 1.95 -17.80 -0.76
CA ASP A 48 1.71 -18.39 0.55
C ASP A 48 0.30 -17.99 1.02
N PRO A 49 -0.62 -18.95 1.21
CA PRO A 49 -1.96 -18.66 1.68
C PRO A 49 -2.02 -18.29 3.18
N ASN A 50 -0.94 -18.47 3.94
CA ASN A 50 -0.88 -18.14 5.36
C ASN A 50 0.54 -17.69 5.76
N PRO A 51 1.00 -16.52 5.26
CA PRO A 51 2.31 -15.98 5.61
C PRO A 51 2.32 -15.50 7.06
N ASP A 52 3.52 -15.38 7.64
CA ASP A 52 3.73 -14.70 8.91
C ASP A 52 3.65 -13.16 8.73
N PHE A 53 2.43 -12.67 8.44
CA PHE A 53 2.12 -11.25 8.31
C PHE A 53 0.83 -10.93 9.05
N VAL A 54 0.91 -9.98 9.97
CA VAL A 54 -0.24 -9.50 10.74
C VAL A 54 -0.92 -8.34 10.00
N CYS A 55 -2.20 -8.50 9.72
CA CYS A 55 -3.02 -7.47 9.11
C CYS A 55 -3.24 -6.30 10.07
N GLN A 56 -2.90 -5.07 9.65
CA GLN A 56 -3.16 -3.86 10.44
C GLN A 56 -4.65 -3.48 10.48
N LYS A 57 -5.38 -3.81 9.40
CA LYS A 57 -6.83 -3.67 9.25
C LYS A 57 -7.43 -5.00 8.80
N ASN A 58 -8.71 -5.23 9.06
CA ASN A 58 -9.42 -6.46 8.65
C ASN A 58 -9.31 -6.70 7.13
N TYR A 59 -9.36 -5.63 6.35
CA TYR A 59 -9.23 -5.66 4.90
C TYR A 59 -8.12 -4.73 4.43
N GLY A 60 -7.45 -5.12 3.35
CA GLY A 60 -6.51 -4.25 2.67
C GLY A 60 -5.39 -4.99 1.97
N ARG A 61 -4.59 -4.22 1.23
CA ARG A 61 -3.40 -4.72 0.55
C ARG A 61 -2.16 -3.97 1.02
N TYR A 62 -1.08 -4.70 1.26
CA TYR A 62 0.14 -4.16 1.86
C TYR A 62 1.36 -4.54 1.03
N ILE A 63 2.34 -3.64 0.96
CA ILE A 63 3.57 -3.89 0.23
C ILE A 63 4.36 -5.04 0.86
N HIS A 64 4.98 -5.88 0.02
CA HIS A 64 6.03 -6.75 0.51
C HIS A 64 7.34 -5.96 0.63
N LYS A 65 8.08 -6.20 1.73
CA LYS A 65 9.27 -5.42 2.10
C LYS A 65 10.43 -5.57 1.11
N GLU A 66 10.68 -6.79 0.63
CA GLU A 66 11.84 -7.09 -0.22
C GLU A 66 11.50 -7.14 -1.71
N TYR A 67 10.37 -7.78 -2.05
CA TYR A 67 9.89 -7.96 -3.41
C TYR A 67 8.82 -6.96 -3.82
N CYS A 68 8.98 -6.42 -5.02
CA CYS A 68 8.18 -5.35 -5.57
C CYS A 68 6.92 -5.83 -6.28
N ASN A 69 7.04 -7.01 -6.87
CA ASN A 69 5.95 -7.74 -7.47
C ASN A 69 5.20 -8.60 -6.45
N TRP A 70 5.48 -8.49 -5.14
CA TRP A 70 4.75 -9.20 -4.09
C TRP A 70 3.98 -8.22 -3.21
N TYR A 71 2.84 -8.67 -2.70
CA TYR A 71 2.01 -7.93 -1.77
C TYR A 71 1.20 -8.88 -0.89
N TYR A 72 0.80 -8.39 0.28
CA TYR A 72 -0.12 -9.10 1.16
C TYR A 72 -1.55 -8.65 0.89
N GLN A 73 -2.49 -9.59 0.81
CA GLN A 73 -3.93 -9.32 0.84
C GLN A 73 -4.46 -9.76 2.20
N CYS A 74 -5.15 -8.87 2.89
CA CYS A 74 -5.84 -9.14 4.12
C CYS A 74 -7.35 -9.19 3.86
N ASN A 75 -7.98 -10.27 4.29
CA ASN A 75 -9.43 -10.45 4.27
C ASN A 75 -9.86 -11.00 5.64
N ASN A 76 -10.77 -10.31 6.33
CA ASN A 76 -11.18 -10.68 7.71
C ASN A 76 -10.01 -10.90 8.67
N GLY A 77 -8.97 -10.06 8.55
CA GLY A 77 -7.76 -10.11 9.38
C GLY A 77 -6.80 -11.25 9.04
N LYS A 78 -7.12 -12.13 8.08
CA LYS A 78 -6.25 -13.19 7.60
C LYS A 78 -5.48 -12.71 6.38
N SER A 79 -4.16 -12.88 6.41
CA SER A 79 -3.29 -12.48 5.31
C SER A 79 -3.02 -13.63 4.35
N SER A 80 -2.81 -13.28 3.07
CA SER A 80 -2.26 -14.13 2.03
C SER A 80 -1.15 -13.36 1.33
N LEU A 81 -0.05 -14.02 0.98
CA LEU A 81 1.03 -13.44 0.19
C LEU A 81 0.82 -13.78 -1.28
N LEU A 82 0.65 -12.75 -2.12
CA LEU A 82 0.47 -12.89 -3.55
C LEU A 82 1.63 -12.26 -4.31
N ARG A 83 1.83 -12.74 -5.52
CA ARG A 83 2.73 -12.18 -6.51
C ARG A 83 1.91 -11.67 -7.70
N CYS A 84 2.15 -10.43 -8.08
CA CYS A 84 1.62 -9.84 -9.29
C CYS A 84 1.90 -10.69 -10.54
N GLY A 85 1.01 -10.60 -11.52
CA GLY A 85 1.20 -11.16 -12.84
C GLY A 85 2.57 -10.85 -13.48
N LYS A 86 3.02 -11.69 -14.42
CA LYS A 86 4.29 -11.50 -15.13
C LYS A 86 4.36 -10.09 -15.73
N GLY A 87 5.51 -9.44 -15.60
CA GLY A 87 5.74 -8.09 -16.12
C GLY A 87 5.15 -6.95 -15.28
N THR A 88 4.42 -7.27 -14.20
CA THR A 88 3.77 -6.28 -13.35
C THR A 88 4.36 -6.23 -11.94
N ARG A 89 4.17 -5.09 -11.26
CA ARG A 89 4.60 -4.80 -9.89
C ARG A 89 3.44 -4.22 -9.09
N TYR A 90 3.48 -4.39 -7.77
CA TYR A 90 2.44 -3.90 -6.90
C TYR A 90 2.62 -2.41 -6.61
N ASP A 91 1.64 -1.62 -7.02
CA ASP A 91 1.54 -0.19 -6.70
C ASP A 91 0.68 0.00 -5.45
N SER A 92 1.27 0.52 -4.38
CA SER A 92 0.58 0.71 -3.09
C SER A 92 -0.41 1.87 -3.10
N HIS A 93 -0.19 2.88 -3.95
CA HIS A 93 -1.08 4.04 -4.03
C HIS A 93 -2.35 3.69 -4.79
N LYS A 94 -2.22 2.92 -5.88
CA LYS A 94 -3.35 2.43 -6.68
C LYS A 94 -3.90 1.08 -6.20
N ARG A 95 -3.26 0.49 -5.19
CA ARG A 95 -3.56 -0.83 -4.59
C ARG A 95 -3.70 -1.98 -5.59
N LYS A 96 -2.97 -1.93 -6.71
CA LYS A 96 -3.10 -2.90 -7.81
C LYS A 96 -1.77 -3.19 -8.50
N CYS A 97 -1.71 -4.35 -9.16
CA CYS A 97 -0.59 -4.71 -10.01
C CYS A 97 -0.67 -3.98 -11.35
N LEU A 98 0.40 -3.27 -11.68
CA LEU A 98 0.56 -2.46 -12.89
C LEU A 98 1.88 -2.80 -13.57
N ASP A 99 2.04 -2.42 -14.83
CA ASP A 99 3.29 -2.59 -15.55
C ASP A 99 4.49 -2.09 -14.75
N LYS A 100 5.53 -2.92 -14.70
CA LYS A 100 6.76 -2.64 -13.95
C LYS A 100 7.42 -1.31 -14.34
N GLU A 101 7.12 -0.80 -15.53
CA GLU A 101 7.63 0.46 -16.09
C GLU A 101 6.99 1.69 -15.45
N VAL A 102 5.74 1.57 -14.96
CA VAL A 102 5.01 2.68 -14.33
C VAL A 102 5.06 2.66 -12.80
N VAL A 103 5.46 1.53 -12.19
CA VAL A 103 5.48 1.36 -10.74
C VAL A 103 6.84 1.75 -10.14
N LYS A 104 6.80 2.67 -9.16
CA LYS A 104 7.98 3.05 -8.38
C LYS A 104 8.33 1.98 -7.34
N CYS A 105 9.47 1.34 -7.56
CA CYS A 105 9.82 0.12 -6.86
C CYS A 105 10.74 0.30 -5.64
N ASN A 106 11.29 1.49 -5.42
CA ASN A 106 12.10 1.86 -4.25
C ASN A 106 13.20 0.83 -3.90
N LYS A 107 13.94 0.33 -4.90
CA LYS A 107 15.03 -0.66 -4.77
C LYS A 107 14.62 -2.09 -4.40
N ARG A 108 13.31 -2.37 -4.25
CA ARG A 108 12.81 -3.74 -4.09
C ARG A 108 13.11 -4.57 -5.34
N LYS A 109 13.32 -5.86 -5.18
CA LYS A 109 13.62 -6.80 -6.27
C LYS A 109 12.33 -7.38 -6.83
N ASP A 110 12.35 -7.92 -8.05
CA ASP A 110 11.26 -8.80 -8.48
C ASP A 110 11.62 -10.23 -8.11
N SER A 111 10.67 -10.98 -7.56
CA SER A 111 10.85 -12.40 -7.28
C SER A 111 10.24 -13.26 -8.39
N ASP A 112 10.99 -14.27 -8.81
CA ASP A 112 10.55 -15.28 -9.78
C ASP A 112 9.49 -16.25 -9.23
N GLY A 113 9.02 -16.06 -7.99
CA GLY A 113 7.95 -16.86 -7.39
C GLY A 113 8.34 -18.31 -7.11
N LYS A 114 9.63 -18.62 -7.18
CA LYS A 114 10.17 -19.89 -6.72
C LYS A 114 10.20 -19.82 -5.20
N LYS A 115 9.32 -20.59 -4.55
CA LYS A 115 9.26 -20.76 -3.10
C LYS A 115 10.69 -20.95 -2.58
N LEU A 116 11.19 -19.97 -1.84
CA LEU A 116 12.39 -20.12 -1.02
C LEU A 116 11.99 -21.03 0.14
N ILE A 117 11.99 -22.35 -0.10
CA ILE A 117 11.91 -23.36 0.95
C ILE A 117 13.26 -23.30 1.68
N PHE A 118 13.46 -22.26 2.49
CA PHE A 118 14.63 -22.08 3.34
C PHE A 118 14.26 -22.26 4.82
N HIS A 119 13.31 -23.13 5.16
CA HIS A 119 13.12 -23.63 6.52
C HIS A 119 12.53 -25.05 6.52
N LEU A 120 13.32 -26.00 6.03
CA LEU A 120 13.26 -27.38 6.50
C LEU A 120 14.66 -27.73 7.01
N PHE A 121 14.94 -27.28 8.23
CA PHE A 121 15.91 -27.93 9.12
C PHE A 121 15.12 -28.79 10.10
#